data_AF-A0A938PW78-F1
#
_entry.id   AF-A0A938PW78-F1
#
_cell.length_a   1.000
_cell.length_b   1.000
_cell.length_c   1.000
_cell.angle_alpha   90.00
_cell.angle_beta   90.00
_cell.angle_gamma   90.00
#
_symmetry.space_group_name_H-M   'P 1'
#
loop_
_entity.id
_entity.type
_entity.pdbx_description
1 polymer ?
#
loop_
_entity_poly.entity_id
_entity_poly.type
_entity_poly.pdbx_seq_one_letter_code
_entity_poly.pdbx_strand_id
1 'polypeptide(L)' 'VYYNNERTHQGKMCNGRTPMETLLSGKLIWDEKNLNQI' A
#
# COMPACT_ATOMS: atom_id res chain seq x y z
N VAL A 1 -17.99 -3.94 1.53
CA VAL A 1 -16.54 -3.73 1.74
C VAL A 1 -15.83 -4.24 0.49
N TYR A 2 -15.36 -3.36 -0.39
CA TYR A 2 -14.84 -3.76 -1.73
C TYR A 2 -13.32 -3.99 -1.75
N TYR A 3 -12.60 -3.62 -0.68
CA TYR A 3 -11.16 -3.72 -0.60
C TYR A 3 -10.71 -4.46 0.66
N ASN A 4 -9.49 -5.02 0.59
CA ASN A 4 -8.85 -5.76 1.67
C ASN A 4 -8.33 -4.81 2.75
N ASN A 5 -9.23 -4.34 3.61
CA ASN A 5 -8.90 -3.49 4.76
C ASN A 5 -8.40 -4.29 5.98
N GLU A 6 -8.50 -5.61 5.96
CA GLU A 6 -8.06 -6.47 7.05
C GLU A 6 -6.71 -7.12 6.74
N ARG A 7 -5.96 -7.46 7.79
CA ARG A 7 -4.71 -8.21 7.65
C ARG A 7 -5.01 -9.63 7.20
N THR A 8 -4.30 -10.09 6.17
CA THR A 8 -4.37 -11.50 5.78
C THR A 8 -3.67 -12.35 6.84
N HIS A 9 -4.32 -13.43 7.30
CA HIS A 9 -3.75 -14.38 8.26
C HIS A 9 -2.43 -15.01 7.75
N GLN A 10 -2.29 -15.19 6.44
CA GLN A 10 -1.10 -15.76 5.81
C GLN A 10 0.07 -14.76 5.62
N GLY A 11 0.01 -13.59 6.27
CA GLY A 11 1.18 -12.77 6.55
C GLY A 11 2.14 -12.55 5.38
N LYS A 12 1.64 -12.32 4.15
CA LYS A 12 2.51 -11.76 3.11
C LYS A 12 3.11 -10.48 3.69
N MET A 13 4.42 -10.32 3.55
CA MET A 13 5.33 -9.40 4.28
C MET A 13 4.87 -7.93 4.28
N CYS A 14 3.78 -7.62 4.98
CA CYS A 14 3.26 -6.26 5.15
C CYS A 14 3.78 -5.63 6.45
N ASN A 15 4.75 -6.25 7.14
CA ASN A 15 5.35 -5.76 8.39
C ASN A 15 4.31 -5.36 9.47
N GLY A 16 3.23 -6.15 9.59
CA GLY A 16 2.13 -5.87 10.52
C GLY A 16 1.06 -4.91 9.99
N ARG A 17 1.19 -4.40 8.76
CA ARG A 17 0.21 -3.54 8.09
C ARG A 17 -0.84 -4.35 7.32
N THR A 18 -1.99 -3.73 7.07
CA THR A 18 -3.03 -4.20 6.14
C THR A 18 -2.57 -3.99 4.68
N PRO A 19 -3.12 -4.75 3.71
CA PRO A 19 -2.82 -4.54 2.30
C PRO A 19 -3.06 -3.09 1.83
N MET A 20 -4.11 -2.44 2.35
CA MET A 20 -4.43 -1.05 2.01
C MET A 20 -3.37 -0.07 2.53
N GLU A 21 -2.88 -0.24 3.76
CA GLU A 21 -1.79 0.60 4.29
C GLU A 21 -0.49 0.44 3.50
N THR A 22 -0.16 -0.79 3.09
CA THR A 22 0.99 -1.04 2.21
C THR A 22 0.82 -0.34 0.86
N LEU A 23 -0.37 -0.45 0.25
CA LEU A 23 -0.68 0.18 -1.04
C LEU A 23 -0.54 1.71 -0.98
N LEU A 24 -1.14 2.36 0.02
CA LEU A 24 -1.08 3.81 0.17
C LEU A 24 0.35 4.31 0.39
N SER A 25 1.13 3.60 1.21
CA SER A 25 2.55 3.93 1.43
C SER A 25 3.37 3.81 0.14
N GLY A 26 3.11 2.80 -0.70
CA GLY A 26 3.79 2.64 -1.99
C GLY A 26 3.38 3.70 -3.01
N LYS A 27 2.10 4.10 -3.02
CA LYS A 27 1.57 5.14 -3.90
C LYS A 27 2.27 6.48 -3.69
N LEU A 28 2.48 6.90 -2.43
CA LEU A 28 3.18 8.16 -2.12
C LEU A 28 4.59 8.18 -2.71
N ILE A 29 5.35 7.09 -2.54
CA ILE A 29 6.71 6.98 -3.10
C ILE A 29 6.68 7.01 -4.63
N TRP A 30 5.66 6.40 -5.25
CA TRP A 30 5.47 6.46 -6.70
C TRP A 30 5.15 7.88 -7.15
N ASP A 31 4.25 8.59 -6.47
CA ASP A 31 3.88 9.97 -6.77
C ASP A 31 5.11 10.91 -6.65
N GLU A 32 5.91 10.77 -5.59
CA GLU A 32 7.17 11.53 -5.39
C GLU A 32 8.21 11.26 -6.48
N LYS A 33 8.26 10.04 -7.00
CA LYS A 33 9.19 9.65 -8.08
C LYS A 33 8.65 9.93 -9.47
N ASN A 34 7.37 10.27 -9.60
CA ASN A 34 6.77 10.62 -10.87
C ASN A 34 7.19 12.05 -11.23
N LEU A 35 8.46 12.20 -11.64
CA LEU A 35 9.13 13.44 -12.04
C LEU A 35 8.48 14.16 -13.24
N ASN A 36 7.41 13.58 -13.80
CA ASN A 36 6.61 14.13 -14.89
C ASN A 36 5.37 14.91 -14.40
N GLN A 37 5.38 15.42 -13.16
CA GLN A 37 4.42 16.46 -12.77
C GLN A 37 4.88 17.81 -13.34
N ILE A 38 4.74 17.97 -14.66
CA ILE A 38 4.72 19.25 -15.37
C ILE A 38 3.38 19.37 -16.08
#